data_AF-A0A7S0FBJ1-F1
#
_entry.id   AF-A0A7S0FBJ1-F1
#
_cell.length_a   1.000
_cell.length_b   1.000
_cell.length_c   1.000
_cell.angle_alpha   90.00
_cell.angle_beta   90.00
_cell.angle_gamma   90.00
#
_symmetry.space_group_name_H-M   'P 1'
#
loop_
_entity.id
_entity.type
_entity.pdbx_description
1 polymer ?
#
loop_
_entity_poly.entity_id
_entity_poly.type
_entity_poly.pdbx_seq_one_letter_code
_entity_poly.pdbx_strand_id
1 'polypeptide(L)'
;ELVSKSGGSDTPQSMAEMIPQLLPILEGMENATERAHMEAQNHINSVYGGFSLCHPSSNSSLSTFWSTYESTLPTFQTCRSREEAIEDDHANCTQTKANLKKNMDDKKTLFDDKNGDPTPGPDCQSPVPEGRGDYLLRLRNFFDSEYGEWSTRKQNWENAKAAYDALSCMSSL
;
A
#
# COMPACT_ATOMS: atom_id res chain seq x y z
N GLU A 1 -27.92 11.28 -43.85
CA GLU A 1 -26.69 10.46 -43.71
C GLU A 1 -25.52 11.41 -43.90
N LEU A 2 -24.54 11.55 -43.01
CA LEU A 2 -23.71 10.54 -42.36
C LEU A 2 -23.23 11.03 -40.98
N VAL A 3 -23.27 10.11 -40.02
CA VAL A 3 -22.45 10.14 -38.80
C VAL A 3 -21.01 9.88 -39.23
N SER A 4 -20.04 10.61 -38.68
CA SER A 4 -18.63 10.19 -38.75
C SER A 4 -18.02 10.12 -37.34
N LYS A 5 -17.58 8.91 -37.02
CA LYS A 5 -16.98 8.43 -35.78
C LYS A 5 -15.57 7.98 -36.16
N SER A 6 -14.53 8.61 -35.62
CA SER A 6 -13.13 8.14 -35.49
C SER A 6 -12.21 9.36 -35.42
N GLY A 7 -11.18 9.46 -34.60
CA GLY A 7 -10.51 8.51 -33.74
C GLY A 7 -9.43 9.30 -32.97
N GLY A 8 -8.92 8.71 -31.90
CA GLY A 8 -7.79 9.28 -31.16
C GLY A 8 -6.63 9.56 -32.10
N SER A 9 -6.14 10.80 -32.08
CA SER A 9 -4.90 11.17 -32.72
C SER A 9 -3.81 11.05 -31.68
N ASP A 10 -3.25 9.84 -31.56
CA ASP A 10 -1.90 9.62 -31.02
C ASP A 10 -0.91 10.37 -31.91
N THR A 11 -0.61 11.62 -31.56
CA THR A 11 0.53 12.33 -32.13
C THR A 11 1.81 11.67 -31.61
N PRO A 12 2.76 11.26 -32.47
CA PRO A 12 4.02 10.69 -32.01
C PRO A 12 4.78 11.75 -31.20
N GLN A 13 4.99 11.48 -29.90
CA GLN A 13 5.86 12.28 -29.03
C GLN A 13 7.21 12.46 -29.71
N SER A 14 7.63 13.71 -29.88
CA SER A 14 8.89 13.99 -30.54
C SER A 14 10.04 13.47 -29.66
N MET A 15 11.12 12.93 -30.24
CA MET A 15 12.29 12.46 -29.48
C MET A 15 12.84 13.53 -28.51
N ALA A 16 12.65 14.81 -28.82
CA ALA A 16 13.05 15.91 -27.94
C ALA A 16 12.25 15.98 -26.63
N GLU A 17 11.03 15.45 -26.58
CA GLU A 17 10.18 15.40 -25.38
C GLU A 17 10.45 14.15 -24.51
N MET A 18 11.07 13.12 -25.09
CA MET A 18 11.48 11.90 -24.37
C MET A 18 12.84 12.03 -23.68
N ILE A 19 13.76 12.84 -24.21
CA ILE A 19 15.11 13.06 -23.63
C ILE A 19 15.06 13.49 -22.15
N PRO A 20 14.22 14.46 -21.72
CA PRO A 20 14.14 14.88 -20.32
C PRO A 20 13.60 13.78 -19.38
N GLN A 21 12.85 12.81 -19.91
CA GLN A 21 12.28 11.70 -19.14
C GLN A 21 13.25 10.50 -19.03
N LEU A 22 14.16 10.35 -20.01
CA LEU A 22 15.15 9.28 -20.05
C LEU A 22 16.40 9.59 -19.22
N LEU A 23 16.78 10.87 -19.10
CA LEU A 23 17.96 11.29 -18.33
C LEU A 23 17.94 10.83 -16.86
N PRO A 24 16.85 11.01 -16.09
CA PRO A 24 16.80 10.53 -14.70
C PRO A 24 16.86 9.00 -14.59
N ILE A 25 16.35 8.28 -15.59
CA ILE A 25 16.39 6.81 -15.62
C ILE A 25 17.82 6.32 -15.85
N LEU A 26 18.52 6.94 -16.81
CA LEU A 26 19.93 6.63 -17.10
C LEU A 26 20.84 6.96 -15.90
N GLU A 27 20.62 8.10 -15.25
CA GLU A 27 21.33 8.49 -14.03
C GLU A 27 21.03 7.53 -12.86
N GLY A 28 19.80 7.02 -12.78
CA GLY A 28 19.43 5.97 -11.83
C GLY A 28 20.14 4.64 -12.09
N MET A 29 20.27 4.24 -13.36
CA MET A 29 20.97 3.01 -13.74
C MET A 29 22.49 3.11 -13.51
N GLU A 30 23.08 4.26 -13.80
CA GLU A 30 24.49 4.54 -13.54
C GLU A 30 24.79 4.46 -12.05
N ASN A 31 24.01 5.15 -11.21
CA ASN A 31 24.16 5.11 -9.76
C ASN A 31 23.97 3.71 -9.17
N ALA A 32 23.01 2.93 -9.68
CA ALA A 32 22.80 1.56 -9.24
C ALA A 32 24.01 0.67 -9.60
N THR A 33 24.58 0.85 -10.77
CA THR A 33 25.75 0.10 -11.25
C THR A 33 27.00 0.45 -10.44
N GLU A 34 27.24 1.74 -10.20
CA GLU A 34 28.33 2.24 -9.37
C GLU A 34 28.25 1.65 -7.95
N ARG A 35 27.06 1.65 -7.36
CA ARG A 35 26.83 1.11 -6.01
C ARG A 35 27.10 -0.39 -5.95
N ALA A 36 26.57 -1.15 -6.91
CA ALA A 36 26.82 -2.58 -7.00
C ALA A 36 28.31 -2.90 -7.18
N HIS A 37 29.02 -2.09 -7.98
CA HIS A 37 30.46 -2.22 -8.17
C HIS A 37 31.23 -1.99 -6.87
N MET A 38 30.90 -0.93 -6.13
CA MET A 38 31.54 -0.64 -4.83
C MET A 38 31.28 -1.74 -3.80
N GLU A 39 30.05 -2.26 -3.72
CA GLU A 39 29.71 -3.36 -2.81
C GLU A 39 30.46 -4.64 -3.15
N ALA A 40 30.52 -5.00 -4.43
CA ALA A 40 31.29 -6.16 -4.90
C ALA A 40 32.78 -6.00 -4.57
N GLN A 41 33.36 -4.82 -4.81
CA GLN A 41 34.77 -4.57 -4.50
C GLN A 41 35.07 -4.58 -3.00
N ASN A 42 34.17 -4.04 -2.18
CA ASN A 42 34.30 -4.14 -0.72
C ASN A 42 34.28 -5.60 -0.26
N HIS A 43 33.42 -6.44 -0.84
CA HIS A 43 33.36 -7.86 -0.53
C HIS A 43 34.66 -8.58 -0.95
N ILE A 44 35.15 -8.34 -2.16
CA ILE A 44 36.41 -8.92 -2.67
C ILE A 44 37.59 -8.53 -1.77
N ASN A 45 37.70 -7.25 -1.43
CA ASN A 45 38.77 -6.75 -0.56
C ASN A 45 38.68 -7.31 0.86
N SER A 46 37.47 -7.48 1.39
CA SER A 46 37.25 -8.09 2.71
C SER A 46 37.69 -9.56 2.74
N VAL A 47 37.31 -10.34 1.72
CA VAL A 47 37.72 -11.75 1.59
C VAL A 47 39.24 -11.86 1.41
N TYR A 48 39.83 -11.02 0.54
CA TYR A 48 41.28 -10.98 0.32
C TYR A 48 42.05 -10.61 1.60
N GLY A 49 41.57 -9.63 2.37
CA GLY A 49 42.15 -9.28 3.67
C GLY A 49 42.13 -10.44 4.67
N GLY A 50 41.05 -11.23 4.68
CA GLY A 50 40.91 -12.43 5.51
C GLY A 50 41.93 -13.53 5.21
N PHE A 51 42.36 -13.69 3.94
CA PHE A 51 43.36 -14.69 3.57
C PHE A 51 44.74 -14.45 4.21
N SER A 52 45.11 -13.20 4.47
CA SER A 52 46.39 -12.87 5.13
C SER A 52 46.45 -13.33 6.60
N LEU A 53 45.28 -13.56 7.22
CA LEU A 53 45.13 -14.04 8.59
C LEU A 53 45.05 -15.57 8.68
N CYS A 54 44.95 -16.27 7.54
CA CYS A 54 44.98 -17.73 7.48
C CYS A 54 46.40 -18.26 7.71
N HIS A 55 46.80 -18.35 8.97
CA HIS A 55 47.98 -19.12 9.35
C HIS A 55 47.72 -20.62 9.09
N PRO A 56 48.51 -21.29 8.23
CA PRO A 56 48.32 -22.71 7.92
C PRO A 56 48.39 -23.63 9.16
N SER A 57 49.03 -23.15 10.22
CA SER A 57 49.25 -23.84 11.49
C SER A 57 48.16 -23.58 12.55
N SER A 58 47.30 -22.59 12.34
CA SER A 58 46.31 -22.13 13.35
C SER A 58 44.89 -22.60 13.05
N ASN A 59 44.66 -23.08 11.83
CA ASN A 59 43.33 -23.38 11.34
C ASN A 59 43.02 -24.84 11.59
N SER A 60 41.86 -25.08 12.19
CA SER A 60 41.21 -26.38 12.25
C SER A 60 41.33 -27.08 10.90
N SER A 61 41.59 -28.39 10.87
CA SER A 61 41.69 -29.13 9.61
C SER A 61 40.49 -28.83 8.70
N LEU A 62 40.67 -28.93 7.38
CA LEU A 62 39.58 -28.78 6.41
C LEU A 62 38.36 -29.65 6.80
N SER A 63 38.60 -30.83 7.39
CA SER A 63 37.57 -31.71 7.93
C SER A 63 36.80 -31.14 9.14
N THR A 64 37.46 -30.38 10.01
CA THR A 64 36.84 -29.72 11.16
C THR A 64 35.97 -28.55 10.71
N PHE A 65 36.45 -27.76 9.73
CA PHE A 65 35.63 -26.74 9.07
C PHE A 65 34.41 -27.38 8.40
N TRP A 66 34.59 -28.47 7.65
CA TRP A 66 33.50 -29.18 6.98
C TRP A 66 32.47 -29.73 7.96
N SER A 67 32.91 -30.38 9.04
CA SER A 67 32.05 -30.85 10.14
C SER A 67 31.28 -29.69 10.78
N THR A 68 31.93 -28.56 11.03
CA THR A 68 31.29 -27.39 11.63
C THR A 68 30.26 -26.79 10.67
N TYR A 69 30.60 -26.68 9.39
CA TYR A 69 29.70 -26.22 8.34
C TYR A 69 28.47 -27.13 8.19
N GLU A 70 28.66 -28.44 8.10
CA GLU A 70 27.56 -29.42 8.06
C GLU A 70 26.68 -29.37 9.32
N SER A 71 27.28 -29.21 10.50
CA SER A 71 26.53 -29.13 11.75
C SER A 71 25.69 -27.85 11.89
N THR A 72 26.09 -26.76 11.21
CA THR A 72 25.42 -25.45 11.29
C THR A 72 24.41 -25.24 10.16
N LEU A 73 24.51 -25.98 9.05
CA LEU A 73 23.57 -25.95 7.93
C LEU A 73 22.10 -26.07 8.36
N PRO A 74 21.68 -27.02 9.22
CA PRO A 74 20.29 -27.13 9.66
C PRO A 74 19.78 -25.88 10.40
N THR A 75 20.65 -25.26 11.21
CA THR A 75 20.32 -24.01 11.91
C THR A 75 20.13 -22.88 10.92
N PHE A 76 21.01 -22.74 9.92
CA PHE A 76 20.87 -21.74 8.86
C PHE A 76 19.60 -21.95 8.03
N GLN A 77 19.27 -23.19 7.67
CA GLN A 77 18.03 -23.53 6.99
C GLN A 77 16.81 -23.13 7.81
N THR A 78 16.82 -23.44 9.11
CA THR A 78 15.74 -23.05 10.03
C THR A 78 15.59 -21.54 10.13
N CYS A 79 16.70 -20.80 10.22
CA CYS A 79 16.66 -19.34 10.26
C CYS A 79 16.07 -18.76 8.97
N ARG A 80 16.50 -19.23 7.79
CA ARG A 80 15.91 -18.78 6.51
C ARG A 80 14.42 -19.05 6.43
N SER A 81 13.97 -20.24 6.82
CA SER A 81 12.53 -20.56 6.79
C SER A 81 11.71 -19.69 7.76
N ARG A 82 12.29 -19.29 8.89
CA ARG A 82 11.64 -18.35 9.82
C ARG A 82 11.60 -16.93 9.26
N GLU A 83 12.69 -16.50 8.62
CA GLU A 83 12.76 -15.20 7.95
C GLU A 83 11.72 -15.10 6.84
N GLU A 84 11.63 -16.12 5.99
CA GLU A 84 10.61 -16.23 4.93
C GLU A 84 9.18 -16.19 5.52
N ALA A 85 8.91 -16.95 6.59
CA ALA A 85 7.59 -16.92 7.24
C ALA A 85 7.24 -15.55 7.81
N ILE A 86 8.21 -14.86 8.44
CA ILE A 86 8.01 -13.50 8.97
C ILE A 86 7.78 -12.50 7.84
N GLU A 87 8.50 -12.64 6.73
CA GLU A 87 8.32 -11.80 5.53
C GLU A 87 6.93 -11.98 4.93
N ASP A 88 6.48 -13.23 4.76
CA ASP A 88 5.14 -13.56 4.27
C ASP A 88 4.04 -13.02 5.19
N ASP A 89 4.17 -13.21 6.51
CA ASP A 89 3.22 -12.69 7.50
C ASP A 89 3.16 -11.17 7.47
N HIS A 90 4.31 -10.50 7.36
CA HIS A 90 4.40 -9.05 7.25
C HIS A 90 3.79 -8.53 5.94
N ALA A 91 4.06 -9.18 4.81
CA ALA A 91 3.49 -8.85 3.51
C ALA A 91 1.96 -8.99 3.52
N ASN A 92 1.45 -10.11 4.07
CA ASN A 92 0.02 -10.36 4.22
C ASN A 92 -0.66 -9.34 5.14
N CYS A 93 -0.03 -9.00 6.27
CA CYS A 93 -0.54 -7.95 7.15
C CYS A 93 -0.62 -6.60 6.42
N THR A 94 0.46 -6.22 5.72
CA THR A 94 0.54 -4.96 4.98
C THR A 94 -0.53 -4.87 3.90
N GLN A 95 -0.73 -5.95 3.14
CA GLN A 95 -1.78 -6.03 2.14
C GLN A 95 -3.18 -5.92 2.76
N THR A 96 -3.41 -6.60 3.89
CA THR A 96 -4.68 -6.52 4.62
C THR A 96 -4.94 -5.11 5.13
N LYS A 97 -3.92 -4.45 5.68
CA LYS A 97 -4.01 -3.07 6.16
C LYS A 97 -4.30 -2.09 5.03
N ALA A 98 -3.71 -2.28 3.84
CA ALA A 98 -4.03 -1.49 2.66
C ALA A 98 -5.49 -1.66 2.22
N ASN A 99 -6.01 -2.90 2.25
CA ASN A 99 -7.41 -3.18 1.96
C ASN A 99 -8.37 -2.52 2.98
N LEU A 100 -8.04 -2.58 4.28
CA LEU A 100 -8.80 -1.91 5.33
C LEU A 100 -8.78 -0.39 5.16
N LYS A 101 -7.63 0.19 4.81
CA LYS A 101 -7.52 1.61 4.50
C LYS A 101 -8.44 2.00 3.35
N LYS A 102 -8.41 1.25 2.25
CA LYS A 102 -9.30 1.49 1.11
C LYS A 102 -10.77 1.43 1.51
N ASN A 103 -11.16 0.41 2.28
CA ASN A 103 -12.53 0.30 2.79
C ASN A 103 -12.94 1.50 3.66
N MET A 104 -12.05 1.93 4.57
CA MET A 104 -12.27 3.12 5.39
C MET A 104 -12.43 4.38 4.53
N ASP A 105 -11.56 4.58 3.54
CA ASP A 105 -11.61 5.74 2.64
C ASP A 105 -12.93 5.73 1.82
N ASP A 106 -13.34 4.58 1.27
CA ASP A 106 -14.61 4.42 0.54
C ASP A 106 -15.82 4.77 1.43
N LYS A 107 -15.85 4.29 2.68
CA LYS A 107 -16.91 4.61 3.65
C LYS A 107 -16.87 6.07 4.07
N LYS A 108 -15.68 6.66 4.16
CA LYS A 108 -15.50 8.07 4.48
C LYS A 108 -16.08 8.95 3.38
N THR A 109 -15.82 8.66 2.10
CA THR A 109 -16.42 9.40 0.98
C THR A 109 -17.94 9.35 1.06
N LEU A 110 -18.53 8.17 1.26
CA LEU A 110 -19.99 8.04 1.39
C LEU A 110 -20.56 8.83 2.57
N PHE A 111 -19.83 8.90 3.68
CA PHE A 111 -20.24 9.70 4.83
C PHE A 111 -20.10 11.19 4.55
N ASP A 112 -18.97 11.64 4.03
CA ASP A 112 -18.69 13.05 3.71
C ASP A 112 -19.71 13.59 2.68
N ASP A 113 -20.11 12.78 1.70
CA ASP A 113 -21.19 13.11 0.74
C ASP A 113 -22.53 13.42 1.41
N LYS A 114 -22.84 12.75 2.54
CA LYS A 114 -24.09 12.93 3.30
C LYS A 114 -23.94 13.92 4.46
N ASN A 115 -22.73 14.16 4.93
CA ASN A 115 -22.42 15.03 6.07
C ASN A 115 -22.23 16.52 5.68
N GLY A 116 -22.64 16.90 4.46
CA GLY A 116 -22.57 18.28 3.98
C GLY A 116 -23.51 19.24 4.71
N ASP A 117 -23.44 20.51 4.33
CA ASP A 117 -24.29 21.55 4.91
C ASP A 117 -25.79 21.25 4.68
N PRO A 118 -26.64 21.46 5.69
CA PRO A 118 -28.07 21.23 5.55
C PRO A 118 -28.65 22.18 4.51
N THR A 119 -28.94 21.64 3.33
CA THR A 119 -29.50 22.41 2.22
C THR A 119 -30.93 21.93 2.00
N PRO A 120 -31.96 22.73 2.38
CA PRO A 120 -33.35 22.32 2.21
C PRO A 120 -33.63 22.07 0.73
N GLY A 121 -33.87 20.81 0.39
CA GLY A 121 -34.22 20.40 -0.96
C GLY A 121 -35.68 20.72 -1.33
N PRO A 122 -36.10 20.40 -2.56
CA PRO A 122 -37.49 20.52 -3.00
C PRO A 122 -38.48 19.75 -2.11
N ASP A 123 -38.01 18.69 -1.43
CA ASP A 123 -38.81 17.91 -0.47
C ASP A 123 -39.22 18.73 0.75
N CYS A 124 -38.52 19.82 1.06
CA CYS A 124 -38.94 20.78 2.08
C CYS A 124 -40.00 21.77 1.58
N GLN A 125 -40.38 21.74 0.30
CA GLN A 125 -41.43 22.58 -0.26
C GLN A 125 -42.79 21.85 -0.19
N SER A 126 -43.86 22.60 0.04
CA SER A 126 -45.22 22.07 -0.01
C SER A 126 -45.68 22.01 -1.47
N PRO A 127 -46.03 20.84 -2.03
CA PRO A 127 -46.84 20.82 -3.24
C PRO A 127 -48.19 21.48 -2.93
N VAL A 128 -48.62 22.40 -3.79
CA VAL A 128 -49.89 23.13 -3.63
C VAL A 128 -51.05 22.23 -4.08
N PRO A 129 -52.21 22.14 -3.37
CA PRO A 129 -52.44 22.46 -1.96
C PRO A 129 -52.37 21.19 -1.09
N GLU A 130 -51.36 21.10 -0.21
CA GLU A 130 -51.24 20.09 0.86
C GLU A 130 -51.80 20.66 2.17
N GLY A 131 -52.50 19.84 2.96
CA GLY A 131 -52.95 20.22 4.30
C GLY A 131 -51.78 20.37 5.27
N ARG A 132 -51.85 21.34 6.20
CA ARG A 132 -50.75 21.58 7.17
C ARG A 132 -50.34 20.34 7.95
N GLY A 133 -51.29 19.48 8.32
CA GLY A 133 -51.02 18.23 9.06
C GLY A 133 -50.18 17.24 8.23
N ASP A 134 -50.58 17.02 6.97
CA ASP A 134 -49.90 16.11 6.05
C ASP A 134 -48.50 16.62 5.70
N TYR A 135 -48.36 17.93 5.47
CA TYR A 135 -47.07 18.59 5.25
C TYR A 135 -46.09 18.35 6.40
N LEU A 136 -46.54 18.55 7.64
CA LEU A 136 -45.70 18.33 8.83
C LEU A 136 -45.34 16.85 9.01
N LEU A 137 -46.26 15.94 8.71
CA LEU A 137 -46.00 14.50 8.78
C LEU A 137 -44.98 14.07 7.72
N ARG A 138 -45.07 14.59 6.49
CA ARG A 138 -44.12 14.31 5.41
C ARG A 138 -42.72 14.81 5.74
N LEU A 139 -42.60 16.04 6.25
CA LEU A 139 -41.31 16.59 6.70
C LEU A 139 -40.70 15.75 7.82
N ARG A 140 -41.50 15.34 8.81
CA ARG A 140 -41.04 14.44 9.87
C ARG A 140 -40.43 13.17 9.29
N ASN A 141 -41.17 12.47 8.42
CA ASN A 141 -40.70 11.22 7.82
C ASN A 141 -39.44 11.42 6.97
N PHE A 142 -39.34 12.54 6.26
CA PHE A 142 -38.14 12.90 5.51
C PHE A 142 -36.93 13.07 6.43
N PHE A 143 -37.04 13.88 7.49
CA PHE A 143 -35.93 14.08 8.43
C PHE A 143 -35.56 12.81 9.20
N ASP A 144 -36.54 11.99 9.59
CA ASP A 144 -36.29 10.69 10.23
C ASP A 144 -35.48 9.76 9.29
N SER A 145 -35.81 9.74 8.00
CA SER A 145 -35.09 8.97 6.97
C SER A 145 -33.68 9.52 6.73
N GLU A 146 -33.54 10.82 6.54
CA GLU A 146 -32.25 11.48 6.31
C GLU A 146 -31.29 11.29 7.48
N TYR A 147 -31.81 11.40 8.71
CA TYR A 147 -31.03 11.15 9.92
C TYR A 147 -30.60 9.69 10.03
N GLY A 148 -31.50 8.74 9.75
CA GLY A 148 -31.17 7.31 9.77
C GLY A 148 -30.10 6.94 8.73
N GLU A 149 -30.16 7.54 7.55
CA GLU A 149 -29.13 7.36 6.53
C GLU A 149 -27.77 7.93 6.97
N TRP A 150 -27.78 9.17 7.47
CA TRP A 150 -26.58 9.84 8.00
C TRP A 150 -25.95 9.02 9.14
N SER A 151 -26.74 8.57 10.11
CA SER A 151 -26.23 7.81 11.26
C SER A 151 -25.63 6.47 10.83
N THR A 152 -26.26 5.80 9.87
CA THR A 152 -25.77 4.52 9.33
C THR A 152 -24.44 4.71 8.60
N ARG A 153 -24.33 5.75 7.76
CA ARG A 153 -23.07 6.05 7.04
C ARG A 153 -21.95 6.42 8.00
N LYS A 154 -22.24 7.23 9.02
CA LYS A 154 -21.29 7.57 10.09
C LYS A 154 -20.79 6.30 10.81
N GLN A 155 -21.70 5.44 11.25
CA GLN A 155 -21.35 4.22 11.96
C GLN A 155 -20.50 3.27 11.10
N ASN A 156 -20.83 3.14 9.80
CA ASN A 156 -20.04 2.33 8.88
C ASN A 156 -18.61 2.85 8.73
N TRP A 157 -18.43 4.17 8.64
CA TRP A 157 -17.10 4.78 8.61
C TRP A 157 -16.33 4.57 9.92
N GLU A 158 -16.97 4.80 11.07
CA GLU A 158 -16.35 4.61 12.40
C GLU A 158 -15.91 3.16 12.61
N ASN A 159 -16.74 2.18 12.21
CA ASN A 159 -16.41 0.77 12.27
C ASN A 159 -15.22 0.41 11.35
N ALA A 160 -15.20 0.92 10.12
CA ALA A 160 -14.09 0.69 9.18
C ALA A 160 -12.78 1.31 9.68
N LYS A 161 -12.86 2.51 10.26
CA LYS A 161 -11.73 3.18 10.91
C LYS A 161 -11.20 2.37 12.08
N ALA A 162 -12.06 1.87 12.96
CA ALA A 162 -11.65 1.04 14.09
C ALA A 162 -10.96 -0.25 13.63
N ALA A 163 -11.44 -0.89 12.56
CA ALA A 163 -10.80 -2.07 11.99
C ALA A 163 -9.41 -1.76 11.43
N TYR A 164 -9.25 -0.64 10.72
CA TYR A 164 -7.96 -0.18 10.21
C TYR A 164 -6.97 0.15 11.35
N ASP A 165 -7.43 0.86 12.38
CA ASP A 165 -6.60 1.27 13.52
C ASP A 165 -6.18 0.09 14.40
N ALA A 166 -7.00 -0.96 14.49
CA ALA A 166 -6.72 -2.15 15.29
C ALA A 166 -5.58 -3.01 14.71
N LEU A 167 -5.34 -2.96 13.40
CA LEU A 167 -4.30 -3.76 12.75
C LEU A 167 -2.95 -3.02 12.75
N SER A 168 -1.96 -3.56 13.44
CA SER A 168 -0.56 -3.11 13.39
C SER A 168 0.32 -4.19 12.77
N CYS A 169 1.16 -3.82 11.79
CA CYS A 169 2.04 -4.74 11.08
C CYS A 169 3.49 -4.65 11.56
N MET A 170 3.74 -4.34 12.84
CA MET A 170 5.11 -4.35 13.35
C MET A 170 5.70 -5.76 13.28
N SER A 171 6.85 -5.89 12.60
CA SER A 171 7.64 -7.13 12.66
C SER A 171 8.28 -7.23 14.05
N SER A 172 7.82 -8.15 14.88
CA SER A 172 8.56 -8.56 16.06
C SER A 172 9.72 -9.46 15.61
N LEU A 173 10.89 -8.87 15.43
CA LEU A 173 12.19 -9.56 15.38
C LEU A 173 12.66 -9.86 16.80
#